data_AF-A0A1E1GC40-F1
#
_entry.id   AF-A0A1E1GC40-F1
#
_cell.length_a   1.000
_cell.length_b   1.000
_cell.length_c   1.000
_cell.angle_alpha   90.00
_cell.angle_beta   90.00
_cell.angle_gamma   90.00
#
_symmetry.space_group_name_H-M   'P 1'
#
loop_
_entity.id
_entity.type
_entity.pdbx_description
1 polymer ?
#
loop_
_entity_poly.entity_id
_entity_poly.type
_entity_poly.pdbx_seq_one_letter_code
_entity_poly.pdbx_strand_id
1 'polypeptide(L)'
;MSLKKISSWIVKDKVIVIFFFVSFLPILYAIVKIFLKTYFGIEDFGINLRKTIDFDWLAYYGSIIGSYLIVYTLKNENTKYREKKRDSVRPIWNVGLNYEQMESKDTQTSNCLEISLNQVKEYCICQYNYIKINKEDAQNEVSTAILIKIRNIGLGHALIDKIEYIEKNGSGGNHKLKAEERFMIDKKTSNNLLLHFDSKIEDIEKIRIFFIDILENEYVYDLKLEGINDQKRSVKFENKELSLCSLTKAYFESYFPDLVEKDS
;
A
#
# COMPACT_ATOMS: atom_id res chain seq x y z
N MET A 1 -13.85 6.05 -8.54
CA MET A 1 -13.18 7.36 -8.63
C MET A 1 -13.42 8.07 -7.30
N SER A 2 -12.43 8.03 -6.41
CA SER A 2 -12.63 8.10 -4.95
C SER A 2 -12.98 9.50 -4.43
N LEU A 3 -13.90 9.55 -3.46
CA LEU A 3 -14.25 10.69 -2.59
C LEU A 3 -13.01 11.42 -2.02
N LYS A 4 -11.85 10.74 -1.93
CA LYS A 4 -10.56 11.32 -1.50
C LYS A 4 -9.99 12.37 -2.48
N LYS A 5 -10.30 12.28 -3.79
CA LYS A 5 -9.86 13.31 -4.77
C LYS A 5 -10.56 14.65 -4.51
N ILE A 6 -11.83 14.56 -4.08
CA ILE A 6 -12.68 15.70 -3.74
C ILE A 6 -12.18 16.37 -2.44
N SER A 7 -11.72 15.61 -1.43
CA SER A 7 -11.23 16.20 -0.17
C SER A 7 -9.91 17.00 -0.32
N SER A 8 -8.96 16.52 -1.14
CA SER A 8 -7.70 17.24 -1.39
C SER A 8 -7.93 18.56 -2.16
N TRP A 9 -8.94 18.56 -3.04
CA TRP A 9 -9.42 19.72 -3.76
C TRP A 9 -10.12 20.68 -2.81
N ILE A 10 -11.03 20.18 -1.96
CA ILE A 10 -11.71 20.95 -0.91
C ILE A 10 -10.73 21.63 0.05
N VAL A 11 -9.62 21.00 0.44
CA VAL A 11 -8.63 21.65 1.32
C VAL A 11 -7.83 22.72 0.58
N LYS A 12 -7.45 22.49 -0.69
CA LYS A 12 -6.84 23.52 -1.55
C LYS A 12 -7.79 24.71 -1.71
N ASP A 13 -9.05 24.42 -2.01
CA ASP A 13 -10.10 25.42 -2.19
C ASP A 13 -10.35 26.17 -0.89
N LYS A 14 -10.43 25.50 0.26
CA LYS A 14 -10.63 26.16 1.57
C LYS A 14 -9.49 27.12 1.93
N VAL A 15 -8.23 26.73 1.74
CA VAL A 15 -7.09 27.63 2.04
C VAL A 15 -7.08 28.81 1.08
N ILE A 16 -7.26 28.58 -0.23
CA ILE A 16 -7.33 29.66 -1.23
C ILE A 16 -8.51 30.59 -0.94
N VAL A 17 -9.67 30.04 -0.58
CA VAL A 17 -10.88 30.79 -0.22
C VAL A 17 -10.67 31.61 1.04
N ILE A 18 -10.03 31.06 2.09
CA ILE A 18 -9.68 31.82 3.29
C ILE A 18 -8.72 32.97 2.94
N PHE A 19 -7.66 32.71 2.16
CA PHE A 19 -6.74 33.75 1.70
C PHE A 19 -7.44 34.82 0.88
N PHE A 20 -8.38 34.43 0.02
CA PHE A 20 -9.20 35.34 -0.78
C PHE A 20 -10.10 36.20 0.11
N PHE A 21 -10.83 35.60 1.06
CA PHE A 21 -11.68 36.32 2.01
C PHE A 21 -10.90 37.30 2.89
N VAL A 22 -9.74 36.87 3.41
CA VAL A 22 -8.88 37.73 4.23
C VAL A 22 -8.33 38.89 3.41
N SER A 23 -7.95 38.66 2.15
CA SER A 23 -7.48 39.72 1.25
C SER A 23 -8.60 40.70 0.83
N PHE A 24 -9.87 40.27 0.86
CA PHE A 24 -11.02 41.09 0.47
C PHE A 24 -11.62 41.90 1.64
N LEU A 25 -11.35 41.53 2.89
CA LEU A 25 -11.81 42.23 4.10
C LEU A 25 -11.55 43.76 4.05
N PRO A 26 -10.36 44.24 3.64
CA PRO A 26 -10.07 45.67 3.52
C PRO A 26 -10.94 46.39 2.47
N ILE A 27 -11.13 45.74 1.32
CA ILE A 27 -11.90 46.28 0.20
C ILE A 27 -13.38 46.34 0.58
N LEU A 28 -13.90 45.27 1.18
CA LEU A 28 -15.26 45.20 1.71
C LEU A 28 -15.48 46.31 2.75
N TYR A 29 -14.54 46.51 3.66
CA TYR A 29 -14.59 47.58 4.65
C TYR A 29 -14.66 48.98 4.00
N ALA A 30 -13.80 49.25 3.00
CA ALA A 30 -13.82 50.53 2.27
C ALA A 30 -15.14 50.76 1.54
N ILE A 31 -15.69 49.73 0.89
CA ILE A 31 -16.99 49.79 0.20
C ILE A 31 -18.13 50.07 1.19
N VAL A 32 -18.17 49.35 2.33
CA VAL A 32 -19.18 49.56 3.38
C VAL A 32 -19.10 50.99 3.93
N LYS A 33 -17.89 51.53 4.12
CA LYS A 33 -17.69 52.92 4.55
C LYS A 33 -18.22 53.93 3.54
N ILE A 34 -17.91 53.76 2.25
CA ILE A 34 -18.42 54.64 1.18
C ILE A 34 -19.95 54.56 1.13
N PHE A 35 -20.51 53.36 1.17
CA PHE A 35 -21.95 53.15 1.12
C PHE A 35 -22.67 53.81 2.30
N LEU A 36 -22.17 53.63 3.53
CA LEU A 36 -22.73 54.26 4.73
C LEU A 36 -22.63 55.79 4.68
N LYS A 37 -21.51 56.34 4.20
CA LYS A 37 -21.35 57.79 4.02
C LYS A 37 -22.33 58.34 2.99
N THR A 38 -22.45 57.69 1.83
CA THR A 38 -23.27 58.18 0.72
C THR A 38 -24.77 58.04 0.97
N TYR A 39 -25.23 56.94 1.58
CA TYR A 39 -26.66 56.66 1.75
C TYR A 39 -27.22 57.09 3.10
N PHE A 40 -26.41 57.12 4.16
CA PHE A 40 -26.90 57.40 5.52
C PHE A 40 -26.33 58.69 6.11
N GLY A 41 -25.37 59.36 5.46
CA GLY A 41 -24.78 60.61 5.95
C GLY A 41 -24.00 60.46 7.27
N ILE A 42 -23.72 59.22 7.69
CA ILE A 42 -23.00 58.91 8.91
C ILE A 42 -21.50 59.00 8.60
N GLU A 43 -20.85 60.09 9.00
CA GLU A 43 -19.41 60.27 8.79
C GLU A 43 -18.56 59.50 9.80
N ASP A 44 -19.04 59.38 11.04
CA ASP A 44 -18.33 58.76 12.16
C ASP A 44 -19.12 57.57 12.71
N PHE A 45 -18.93 56.40 12.08
CA PHE A 45 -19.05 55.15 12.82
C PHE A 45 -17.96 55.19 13.90
N GLY A 46 -18.30 55.04 15.19
CA GLY A 46 -17.41 55.23 16.36
C GLY A 46 -16.13 54.39 16.43
N ILE A 47 -15.72 53.75 15.34
CA ILE A 47 -14.39 53.23 15.11
C ILE A 47 -13.53 54.40 14.58
N ASN A 48 -13.00 55.21 15.48
CA ASN A 48 -12.17 56.38 15.15
C ASN A 48 -10.91 55.93 14.41
N LEU A 49 -10.90 56.14 13.10
CA LEU A 49 -9.98 55.48 12.17
C LEU A 49 -9.14 56.46 11.35
N ARG A 50 -8.82 57.62 11.94
CA ARG A 50 -7.70 58.43 11.45
C ARG A 50 -6.38 57.62 11.39
N LYS A 51 -6.30 56.51 12.15
CA LYS A 51 -5.22 55.52 12.13
C LYS A 51 -5.29 54.42 11.05
N THR A 52 -6.38 54.22 10.27
CA THR A 52 -6.41 53.16 9.22
C THR A 52 -5.94 53.62 7.84
N ILE A 53 -5.92 54.92 7.55
CA ILE A 53 -5.29 55.43 6.33
C ILE A 53 -3.76 55.39 6.49
N ASP A 54 -3.27 55.57 7.72
CA ASP A 54 -1.86 55.36 8.11
C ASP A 54 -1.49 53.88 8.33
N PHE A 55 -2.41 52.94 8.04
CA PHE A 55 -2.12 51.52 8.14
C PHE A 55 -1.23 51.10 6.97
N ASP A 56 -0.13 50.42 7.25
CA ASP A 56 0.79 49.94 6.22
C ASP A 56 0.17 48.74 5.48
N TRP A 57 -0.67 49.07 4.50
CA TRP A 57 -1.35 48.11 3.63
C TRP A 57 -0.35 47.24 2.86
N LEU A 58 0.83 47.78 2.55
CA LEU A 58 1.89 47.03 1.88
C LEU A 58 2.42 45.94 2.80
N ALA A 59 2.67 46.26 4.08
CA ALA A 59 3.05 45.26 5.08
C ALA A 59 1.95 44.21 5.31
N TYR A 60 0.68 44.61 5.30
CA TYR A 60 -0.46 43.70 5.45
C TYR A 60 -0.53 42.68 4.30
N TYR A 61 -0.56 43.14 3.04
CA TYR A 61 -0.59 42.23 1.90
C TYR A 61 0.71 41.44 1.74
N GLY A 62 1.87 42.06 2.06
CA GLY A 62 3.16 41.39 2.10
C GLY A 62 3.19 40.24 3.11
N SER A 63 2.59 40.42 4.28
CA SER A 63 2.44 39.37 5.29
C SER A 63 1.55 38.23 4.79
N ILE A 64 0.40 38.53 4.17
CA ILE A 64 -0.50 37.52 3.61
C ILE A 64 0.20 36.69 2.53
N ILE A 65 0.84 37.35 1.55
CA ILE A 65 1.56 36.67 0.47
C ILE A 65 2.71 35.83 1.04
N GLY A 66 3.49 36.40 1.96
CA GLY A 66 4.59 35.71 2.63
C GLY A 66 4.14 34.46 3.38
N SER A 67 3.06 34.56 4.17
CA SER A 67 2.47 33.42 4.88
C SER A 67 1.96 32.34 3.93
N TYR A 68 1.30 32.71 2.84
CA TYR A 68 0.87 31.75 1.81
C TYR A 68 2.07 31.01 1.21
N LEU A 69 3.13 31.75 0.87
CA LEU A 69 4.35 31.20 0.26
C LEU A 69 5.06 30.21 1.20
N ILE A 70 5.12 30.53 2.51
CA ILE A 70 5.67 29.63 3.53
C ILE A 70 4.84 28.34 3.61
N VAL A 71 3.51 28.45 3.74
CA VAL A 71 2.62 27.26 3.83
C VAL A 71 2.72 26.41 2.56
N TYR A 72 2.73 27.05 1.39
CA TYR A 72 2.87 26.38 0.12
C TYR A 72 4.21 25.65 0.00
N THR A 73 5.31 26.30 0.40
CA THR A 73 6.66 25.74 0.34
C THR A 73 6.79 24.56 1.30
N LEU A 74 6.35 24.70 2.55
CA LEU A 74 6.34 23.61 3.53
C LEU A 74 5.53 22.40 3.05
N LYS A 75 4.37 22.64 2.43
CA LYS A 75 3.56 21.56 1.85
C LYS A 75 4.30 20.83 0.73
N ASN A 76 4.96 21.57 -0.15
CA ASN A 76 5.69 20.97 -1.27
C ASN A 76 6.92 20.19 -0.81
N GLU A 77 7.69 20.75 0.14
CA GLU A 77 8.84 20.08 0.75
C GLU A 77 8.43 18.83 1.50
N ASN A 78 7.36 18.88 2.30
CA ASN A 78 6.84 17.71 3.00
C ASN A 78 6.40 16.62 2.02
N THR A 79 5.75 16.99 0.91
CA THR A 79 5.35 16.03 -0.12
C THR A 79 6.57 15.37 -0.74
N LYS A 80 7.57 16.16 -1.14
CA LYS A 80 8.84 15.65 -1.69
C LYS A 80 9.60 14.78 -0.70
N TYR A 81 9.61 15.15 0.58
CA TYR A 81 10.25 14.38 1.64
C TYR A 81 9.55 13.03 1.83
N ARG A 82 8.22 13.00 1.87
CA ARG A 82 7.44 11.77 1.95
C ARG A 82 7.70 10.85 0.76
N GLU A 83 7.73 11.39 -0.46
CA GLU A 83 8.04 10.60 -1.67
C GLU A 83 9.45 10.01 -1.64
N LYS A 84 10.45 10.81 -1.26
CA LYS A 84 11.83 10.32 -1.08
C LYS A 84 11.93 9.23 0.00
N LYS A 85 11.26 9.43 1.13
CA LYS A 85 11.26 8.45 2.23
C LYS A 85 10.59 7.15 1.77
N ARG A 86 9.45 7.23 1.08
CA ARG A 86 8.78 6.08 0.47
C ARG A 86 9.72 5.34 -0.49
N ASP A 87 10.34 6.04 -1.43
CA ASP A 87 11.23 5.40 -2.41
C ASP A 87 12.45 4.75 -1.73
N SER A 88 12.89 5.27 -0.59
CA SER A 88 13.96 4.66 0.21
C SER A 88 13.53 3.39 0.96
N VAL A 89 12.26 3.26 1.32
CA VAL A 89 11.70 2.11 2.06
C VAL A 89 10.86 1.19 1.19
N ARG A 90 10.81 1.43 -0.12
CA ARG A 90 10.01 0.64 -1.06
C ARG A 90 10.58 -0.78 -1.16
N PRO A 91 9.77 -1.82 -0.87
CA PRO A 91 10.19 -3.18 -1.13
C PRO A 91 10.19 -3.45 -2.64
N ILE A 92 11.15 -4.22 -3.12
CA ILE A 92 11.18 -4.72 -4.50
C ILE A 92 11.30 -6.23 -4.40
N TRP A 93 10.30 -6.93 -4.91
CA TRP A 93 10.24 -8.37 -4.79
C TRP A 93 10.64 -9.06 -6.09
N ASN A 94 11.29 -10.20 -5.92
CA ASN A 94 11.53 -11.15 -6.99
C ASN A 94 11.01 -12.53 -6.58
N VAL A 95 10.49 -13.30 -7.53
CA VAL A 95 10.04 -14.67 -7.30
C VAL A 95 10.96 -15.64 -8.01
N GLY A 96 11.25 -16.76 -7.36
CA GLY A 96 12.06 -17.83 -7.94
C GLY A 96 11.56 -19.20 -7.53
N LEU A 97 12.06 -20.20 -8.24
CA LEU A 97 11.78 -21.62 -8.03
C LEU A 97 13.03 -22.40 -7.56
N ASN A 98 14.12 -21.69 -7.26
CA ASN A 98 15.34 -22.31 -6.73
C ASN A 98 15.27 -22.39 -5.19
N TYR A 99 15.14 -23.60 -4.68
CA TYR A 99 14.97 -23.93 -3.27
C TYR A 99 16.28 -24.36 -2.58
N GLU A 100 17.42 -24.43 -3.28
CA GLU A 100 18.67 -25.07 -2.80
C GLU A 100 19.37 -24.34 -1.65
N GLN A 101 18.96 -23.11 -1.31
CA GLN A 101 19.48 -22.36 -0.15
C GLN A 101 18.67 -22.59 1.15
N MET A 102 17.97 -23.71 1.24
CA MET A 102 17.10 -24.09 2.37
C MET A 102 17.83 -24.79 3.54
N GLU A 103 19.16 -24.85 3.57
CA GLU A 103 19.87 -25.39 4.75
C GLU A 103 19.59 -24.50 5.97
N SER A 104 18.61 -24.90 6.77
CA SER A 104 18.40 -24.35 8.10
C SER A 104 19.64 -24.68 8.92
N LYS A 105 20.52 -23.69 9.13
CA LYS A 105 21.66 -23.83 10.02
C LYS A 105 21.27 -23.88 11.50
N ASP A 106 19.99 -23.76 11.83
CA ASP A 106 19.55 -23.78 13.22
C ASP A 106 18.73 -25.03 13.53
N THR A 107 19.44 -25.97 14.14
CA THR A 107 18.89 -27.05 14.95
C THR A 107 18.07 -26.47 16.10
N GLN A 108 16.80 -26.13 15.89
CA GLN A 108 15.76 -26.03 16.93
C GLN A 108 14.42 -25.56 16.35
N THR A 109 13.36 -26.32 16.67
CA THR A 109 11.95 -25.92 16.94
C THR A 109 10.87 -26.65 16.14
N SER A 110 9.86 -27.06 16.89
CA SER A 110 8.72 -27.96 16.61
C SER A 110 7.72 -27.51 15.54
N ASN A 111 7.95 -26.41 14.81
CA ASN A 111 6.96 -25.78 13.92
C ASN A 111 7.41 -25.79 12.45
N CYS A 112 8.00 -26.91 12.05
CA CYS A 112 8.55 -27.18 10.73
C CYS A 112 7.58 -28.07 9.92
N LEU A 113 7.32 -27.71 8.67
CA LEU A 113 6.57 -28.52 7.70
C LEU A 113 7.54 -29.20 6.75
N GLU A 114 7.47 -30.52 6.69
CA GLU A 114 8.32 -31.32 5.82
C GLU A 114 7.75 -31.41 4.39
N ILE A 115 8.53 -30.95 3.43
CA ILE A 115 8.25 -31.02 2.00
C ILE A 115 9.13 -32.11 1.40
N SER A 116 8.51 -33.20 0.97
CA SER A 116 9.18 -34.28 0.25
C SER A 116 9.10 -34.06 -1.26
N LEU A 117 10.15 -33.50 -1.87
CA LEU A 117 10.24 -33.37 -3.33
C LEU A 117 10.80 -34.67 -3.92
N ASN A 118 10.01 -35.34 -4.76
CA ASN A 118 10.38 -36.55 -5.49
C ASN A 118 10.90 -37.69 -4.59
N GLN A 119 10.37 -37.87 -3.38
CA GLN A 119 10.72 -38.96 -2.44
C GLN A 119 12.20 -39.03 -1.99
N VAL A 120 13.04 -38.05 -2.31
CA VAL A 120 14.50 -38.10 -2.06
C VAL A 120 15.03 -36.87 -1.31
N LYS A 121 14.37 -35.70 -1.40
CA LYS A 121 14.79 -34.50 -0.65
C LYS A 121 13.65 -34.00 0.23
N GLU A 122 13.90 -34.02 1.54
CA GLU A 122 13.06 -33.42 2.57
C GLU A 122 13.54 -31.99 2.84
N TYR A 123 12.62 -31.02 2.75
CA TYR A 123 12.87 -29.63 3.10
C TYR A 123 11.95 -29.24 4.25
N CYS A 124 12.45 -28.57 5.29
CA CYS A 124 11.55 -27.91 6.24
C CYS A 124 11.20 -26.50 5.73
N ILE A 125 9.91 -26.15 5.75
CA ILE A 125 9.47 -24.75 5.79
C ILE A 125 8.84 -24.44 7.16
N CYS A 126 9.01 -23.22 7.67
CA CYS A 126 8.30 -22.80 8.87
C CYS A 126 6.78 -22.80 8.64
N GLN A 127 5.99 -23.21 9.63
CA GLN A 127 4.53 -23.25 9.52
C GLN A 127 3.90 -21.90 9.13
N TYR A 128 4.49 -20.79 9.57
CA TYR A 128 4.06 -19.43 9.22
C TYR A 128 4.25 -19.07 7.74
N ASN A 129 5.01 -19.88 6.99
CA ASN A 129 5.20 -19.71 5.55
C ASN A 129 4.17 -20.50 4.71
N TYR A 130 3.28 -21.24 5.36
CA TYR A 130 2.14 -21.90 4.72
C TYR A 130 0.90 -21.02 4.82
N ILE A 131 0.29 -20.71 3.68
CA ILE A 131 -0.89 -19.85 3.60
C ILE A 131 -1.96 -20.59 2.81
N LYS A 132 -3.07 -20.94 3.48
CA LYS A 132 -4.26 -21.49 2.85
C LYS A 132 -5.23 -20.37 2.49
N ILE A 133 -5.68 -20.34 1.24
CA ILE A 133 -6.59 -19.32 0.73
C ILE A 133 -7.87 -20.03 0.30
N ASN A 134 -8.90 -19.86 1.13
CA ASN A 134 -10.17 -20.50 0.91
C ASN A 134 -11.03 -19.68 -0.06
N LYS A 135 -11.83 -20.39 -0.86
CA LYS A 135 -12.92 -19.77 -1.63
C LYS A 135 -14.10 -19.52 -0.70
N GLU A 136 -14.86 -18.45 -0.93
CA GLU A 136 -16.03 -18.11 -0.09
C GLU A 136 -17.11 -19.21 -0.11
N ASP A 137 -17.22 -19.99 -1.21
CA ASP A 137 -18.30 -20.99 -1.43
C ASP A 137 -17.81 -22.45 -1.64
N ALA A 138 -16.56 -22.79 -1.32
CA ALA A 138 -16.04 -24.12 -1.65
C ALA A 138 -16.58 -25.24 -0.73
N GLN A 139 -17.43 -26.09 -1.28
CA GLN A 139 -17.52 -27.50 -0.88
C GLN A 139 -16.38 -28.26 -1.55
N ASN A 140 -15.58 -28.94 -0.71
CA ASN A 140 -14.45 -29.82 -1.04
C ASN A 140 -14.54 -30.44 -2.44
N GLU A 141 -13.61 -30.15 -3.37
CA GLU A 141 -13.34 -31.18 -4.39
C GLU A 141 -11.99 -31.13 -5.11
N VAL A 142 -11.28 -30.01 -5.24
CA VAL A 142 -9.87 -30.04 -5.74
C VAL A 142 -9.06 -28.89 -5.17
N SER A 143 -7.98 -29.20 -4.47
CA SER A 143 -7.08 -28.20 -3.90
C SER A 143 -5.66 -28.37 -4.42
N THR A 144 -4.99 -27.25 -4.64
CA THR A 144 -3.67 -27.19 -5.27
C THR A 144 -2.71 -26.39 -4.40
N ALA A 145 -1.51 -26.92 -4.18
CA ALA A 145 -0.44 -26.17 -3.53
C ALA A 145 0.65 -25.76 -4.54
N ILE A 146 1.20 -24.57 -4.35
CA ILE A 146 2.40 -24.10 -5.04
C ILE A 146 3.47 -23.74 -4.03
N LEU A 147 4.72 -24.06 -4.36
CA LEU A 147 5.88 -23.61 -3.62
C LEU A 147 6.58 -22.54 -4.44
N ILE A 148 6.80 -21.37 -3.85
CA ILE A 148 7.54 -20.26 -4.47
C ILE A 148 8.54 -19.69 -3.48
N LYS A 149 9.62 -19.08 -3.98
CA LYS A 149 10.56 -18.32 -3.16
C LYS A 149 10.42 -16.84 -3.46
N ILE A 150 9.99 -16.05 -2.48
CA ILE A 150 9.94 -14.59 -2.57
C ILE A 150 11.22 -14.01 -1.98
N ARG A 151 11.89 -13.13 -2.71
CA ARG A 151 13.12 -12.46 -2.29
C ARG A 151 12.96 -10.95 -2.33
N ASN A 152 13.41 -10.28 -1.27
CA ASN A 152 13.58 -8.84 -1.30
C ASN A 152 14.89 -8.48 -2.02
N ILE A 153 14.78 -7.92 -3.22
CA ILE A 153 15.92 -7.35 -3.94
C ILE A 153 16.06 -5.84 -3.70
N GLY A 154 15.06 -5.23 -3.08
CA GLY A 154 15.04 -3.82 -2.70
C GLY A 154 15.75 -3.53 -1.39
N LEU A 155 15.68 -2.27 -0.97
CA LEU A 155 16.17 -1.78 0.31
C LEU A 155 15.07 -1.68 1.37
N GLY A 156 13.80 -1.68 0.94
CA GLY A 156 12.65 -1.57 1.80
C GLY A 156 12.39 -2.79 2.66
N HIS A 157 11.57 -2.61 3.69
CA HIS A 157 11.07 -3.69 4.55
C HIS A 157 9.57 -3.70 4.45
N ALA A 158 8.98 -4.88 4.24
CA ALA A 158 7.55 -5.04 4.19
C ALA A 158 7.13 -6.40 4.72
N LEU A 159 5.90 -6.42 5.23
CA LEU A 159 5.16 -7.60 5.64
C LEU A 159 4.21 -8.00 4.52
N ILE A 160 3.94 -9.30 4.36
CA ILE A 160 2.79 -9.74 3.56
C ILE A 160 1.54 -9.45 4.39
N ASP A 161 0.54 -8.77 3.80
CA ASP A 161 -0.72 -8.46 4.48
C ASP A 161 -1.86 -9.34 4.01
N LYS A 162 -1.96 -9.55 2.70
CA LYS A 162 -3.10 -10.23 2.08
C LYS A 162 -2.67 -10.95 0.81
N ILE A 163 -3.33 -12.07 0.54
CA ILE A 163 -3.24 -12.75 -0.75
C ILE A 163 -4.64 -12.92 -1.31
N GLU A 164 -4.79 -12.62 -2.59
CA GLU A 164 -6.03 -12.80 -3.34
C GLU A 164 -5.75 -13.63 -4.59
N TYR A 165 -6.72 -14.43 -5.01
CA TYR A 165 -6.72 -15.02 -6.35
C TYR A 165 -8.08 -14.87 -7.00
N ILE A 166 -8.05 -14.77 -8.33
CA ILE A 166 -9.22 -14.66 -9.20
C ILE A 166 -9.13 -15.79 -10.21
N GLU A 167 -10.21 -16.54 -10.34
CA GLU A 167 -10.40 -17.57 -11.35
C GLU A 167 -10.94 -16.97 -12.66
N LYS A 168 -10.76 -17.69 -13.77
CA LYS A 168 -11.25 -17.32 -15.10
C LYS A 168 -12.76 -17.11 -15.18
N ASN A 169 -13.53 -17.72 -14.29
CA ASN A 169 -14.98 -17.58 -14.18
C ASN A 169 -15.41 -16.33 -13.36
N GLY A 170 -14.45 -15.54 -12.85
CA GLY A 170 -14.69 -14.36 -12.03
C GLY A 170 -14.88 -14.62 -10.54
N SER A 171 -14.96 -15.89 -10.11
CA SER A 171 -14.93 -16.24 -8.69
C SER A 171 -13.51 -16.19 -8.13
N GLY A 172 -13.35 -16.21 -6.81
CA GLY A 172 -12.02 -16.13 -6.22
C GLY A 172 -12.03 -16.33 -4.72
N GLY A 173 -10.84 -16.27 -4.15
CA GLY A 173 -10.65 -16.34 -2.71
C GLY A 173 -9.66 -15.28 -2.27
N ASN A 174 -9.79 -14.87 -1.02
CA ASN A 174 -8.84 -13.97 -0.40
C ASN A 174 -8.53 -14.44 1.02
N HIS A 175 -7.31 -14.15 1.47
CA HIS A 175 -6.91 -14.37 2.85
C HIS A 175 -6.13 -13.15 3.33
N LYS A 176 -6.68 -12.45 4.32
CA LYS A 176 -5.97 -11.38 5.03
C LYS A 176 -5.25 -11.98 6.22
N LEU A 177 -3.93 -11.89 6.21
CA LEU A 177 -3.06 -12.48 7.22
C LEU A 177 -3.28 -11.80 8.58
N LYS A 178 -3.52 -12.63 9.60
CA LYS A 178 -3.56 -12.20 11.00
C LYS A 178 -2.16 -11.79 11.47
N ALA A 179 -2.08 -11.06 12.58
CA ALA A 179 -0.80 -10.60 13.12
C ALA A 179 0.23 -11.73 13.32
N GLU A 180 -0.23 -12.91 13.72
CA GLU A 180 0.59 -14.13 13.92
C GLU A 180 1.02 -14.84 12.64
N GLU A 181 0.35 -14.57 11.51
CA GLU A 181 0.65 -15.14 10.20
C GLU A 181 1.53 -14.20 9.36
N ARG A 182 1.66 -12.93 9.77
CA ARG A 182 2.49 -11.94 9.10
C ARG A 182 3.95 -12.20 9.40
N PHE A 183 4.75 -12.29 8.36
CA PHE A 183 6.21 -12.36 8.47
C PHE A 183 6.86 -11.30 7.60
N MET A 184 8.04 -10.87 8.05
CA MET A 184 8.86 -9.88 7.37
C MET A 184 9.82 -10.56 6.41
N ILE A 185 10.02 -9.95 5.25
CA ILE A 185 11.09 -10.33 4.33
C ILE A 185 12.05 -9.13 4.23
N ASP A 186 13.09 -9.16 5.06
CA ASP A 186 14.12 -8.13 5.11
C ASP A 186 14.95 -8.03 3.85
N LYS A 187 15.67 -6.91 3.70
CA LYS A 187 16.60 -6.65 2.61
C LYS A 187 17.53 -7.84 2.36
N LYS A 188 17.62 -8.28 1.10
CA LYS A 188 18.43 -9.42 0.63
C LYS A 188 18.04 -10.78 1.22
N THR A 189 17.02 -10.86 2.06
CA THR A 189 16.49 -12.13 2.54
C THR A 189 15.48 -12.69 1.54
N SER A 190 15.17 -13.96 1.72
CA SER A 190 14.17 -14.65 0.94
C SER A 190 13.41 -15.61 1.83
N ASN A 191 12.11 -15.70 1.61
CA ASN A 191 11.26 -16.70 2.24
C ASN A 191 10.65 -17.62 1.19
N ASN A 192 10.55 -18.89 1.53
CA ASN A 192 9.83 -19.86 0.73
C ASN A 192 8.40 -19.89 1.22
N LEU A 193 7.43 -19.73 0.33
CA LEU A 193 6.02 -19.70 0.62
C LEU A 193 5.34 -20.90 -0.01
N LEU A 194 4.56 -21.61 0.79
CA LEU A 194 3.66 -22.65 0.34
C LEU A 194 2.25 -22.06 0.31
N LEU A 195 1.76 -21.75 -0.89
CA LEU A 195 0.42 -21.21 -1.09
C LEU A 195 -0.53 -22.34 -1.48
N HIS A 196 -1.63 -22.49 -0.76
CA HIS A 196 -2.62 -23.52 -0.99
C HIS A 196 -3.95 -22.88 -1.36
N PHE A 197 -4.46 -23.25 -2.54
CA PHE A 197 -5.71 -22.77 -3.10
C PHE A 197 -6.73 -23.90 -3.15
N ASP A 198 -7.99 -23.59 -2.86
CA ASP A 198 -9.12 -24.51 -3.04
C ASP A 198 -9.61 -24.58 -4.51
N SER A 199 -8.72 -24.22 -5.46
CA SER A 199 -8.97 -24.19 -6.90
C SER A 199 -7.84 -24.87 -7.66
N LYS A 200 -8.11 -25.34 -8.87
CA LYS A 200 -7.06 -25.84 -9.77
C LYS A 200 -6.22 -24.68 -10.29
N ILE A 201 -4.91 -24.90 -10.42
CA ILE A 201 -4.00 -23.88 -10.97
C ILE A 201 -4.43 -23.39 -12.37
N GLU A 202 -5.02 -24.28 -13.18
CA GLU A 202 -5.47 -23.97 -14.55
C GLU A 202 -6.68 -23.03 -14.56
N ASP A 203 -7.46 -23.02 -13.49
CA ASP A 203 -8.64 -22.17 -13.35
C ASP A 203 -8.27 -20.79 -12.80
N ILE A 204 -7.13 -20.67 -12.12
CA ILE A 204 -6.62 -19.41 -11.58
C ILE A 204 -6.09 -18.54 -12.72
N GLU A 205 -6.70 -17.37 -12.88
CA GLU A 205 -6.28 -16.38 -13.86
C GLU A 205 -5.24 -15.42 -13.28
N LYS A 206 -5.46 -14.97 -12.04
CA LYS A 206 -4.65 -13.93 -11.41
C LYS A 206 -4.44 -14.20 -9.93
N ILE A 207 -3.21 -14.03 -9.46
CA ILE A 207 -2.87 -14.05 -8.03
C ILE A 207 -2.28 -12.70 -7.67
N ARG A 208 -2.78 -12.07 -6.61
CA ARG A 208 -2.30 -10.79 -6.10
C ARG A 208 -1.76 -10.97 -4.70
N ILE A 209 -0.56 -10.45 -4.47
CA ILE A 209 0.08 -10.44 -3.15
C ILE A 209 0.22 -8.99 -2.72
N PHE A 210 -0.33 -8.70 -1.54
CA PHE A 210 -0.34 -7.38 -0.93
C PHE A 210 0.75 -7.33 0.14
N PHE A 211 1.53 -6.26 0.10
CA PHE A 211 2.60 -6.00 1.05
C PHE A 211 2.39 -4.65 1.72
N ILE A 212 2.68 -4.56 3.02
CA ILE A 212 2.62 -3.32 3.79
C ILE A 212 4.03 -2.98 4.29
N ASP A 213 4.51 -1.77 4.00
CA ASP A 213 5.79 -1.28 4.52
C ASP A 213 5.70 -0.71 5.94
N ILE A 214 6.85 -0.34 6.51
CA ILE A 214 6.95 0.25 7.86
C ILE A 214 6.15 1.57 7.99
N LEU A 215 5.88 2.24 6.88
CA LEU A 215 5.10 3.48 6.82
C LEU A 215 3.64 3.21 6.43
N GLU A 216 3.17 1.96 6.59
CA GLU A 216 1.81 1.51 6.33
C GLU A 216 1.35 1.68 4.86
N ASN A 217 2.28 1.88 3.92
CA ASN A 217 1.91 1.92 2.50
C ASN A 217 1.68 0.51 1.98
N GLU A 218 0.57 0.35 1.27
CA GLU A 218 0.17 -0.92 0.65
C GLU A 218 0.60 -1.00 -0.81
N TYR A 219 1.26 -2.11 -1.16
CA TYR A 219 1.77 -2.42 -2.49
C TYR A 219 1.18 -3.72 -3.01
N VAL A 220 0.73 -3.73 -4.27
CA VAL A 220 0.16 -4.92 -4.90
C VAL A 220 1.03 -5.44 -6.02
N TYR A 221 1.32 -6.74 -5.94
CA TYR A 221 2.04 -7.45 -6.98
C TYR A 221 1.16 -8.52 -7.60
N ASP A 222 1.10 -8.50 -8.93
CA ASP A 222 0.45 -9.52 -9.73
C ASP A 222 1.45 -10.66 -10.00
N LEU A 223 1.20 -11.81 -9.41
CA LEU A 223 2.00 -13.01 -9.56
C LEU A 223 1.51 -13.82 -10.77
N LYS A 224 2.38 -14.02 -11.75
CA LYS A 224 2.18 -14.95 -12.85
C LYS A 224 2.89 -16.26 -12.59
N LEU A 225 2.19 -17.34 -12.90
CA LEU A 225 2.66 -18.71 -12.77
C LEU A 225 2.56 -19.41 -14.12
N GLU A 226 3.62 -20.11 -14.50
CA GLU A 226 3.62 -21.07 -15.59
C GLU A 226 4.00 -22.43 -15.00
N GLY A 227 3.19 -23.46 -15.24
CA GLY A 227 3.42 -24.77 -14.66
C GLY A 227 2.38 -25.79 -15.11
N ILE A 228 2.62 -27.05 -14.75
CA ILE A 228 1.72 -28.17 -15.01
C ILE A 228 1.40 -28.81 -13.66
N ASN A 229 0.16 -29.27 -13.50
CA ASN A 229 -0.20 -30.05 -12.34
C ASN A 229 0.49 -31.42 -12.40
N ASP A 230 1.49 -31.64 -11.54
CA ASP A 230 2.26 -32.88 -11.50
C ASP A 230 1.87 -33.66 -10.25
N GLN A 231 1.09 -34.72 -10.42
CA GLN A 231 0.63 -35.56 -9.32
C GLN A 231 1.76 -36.30 -8.60
N LYS A 232 3.00 -36.29 -9.14
CA LYS A 232 4.14 -36.96 -8.51
C LYS A 232 4.80 -36.14 -7.39
N ARG A 233 4.48 -34.85 -7.27
CA ARG A 233 5.02 -33.99 -6.21
C ARG A 233 3.96 -33.75 -5.15
N SER A 234 4.31 -34.02 -3.90
CA SER A 234 3.43 -33.81 -2.79
C SER A 234 4.15 -33.20 -1.59
N VAL A 235 3.38 -32.50 -0.78
CA VAL A 235 3.79 -31.99 0.53
C VAL A 235 3.02 -32.76 1.59
N LYS A 236 3.73 -33.29 2.60
CA LYS A 236 3.08 -33.89 3.76
C LYS A 236 2.89 -32.80 4.82
N PHE A 237 1.65 -32.60 5.22
CA PHE A 237 1.26 -31.60 6.19
C PHE A 237 0.29 -32.23 7.20
N GLU A 238 0.66 -32.33 8.47
CA GLU A 238 -0.22 -32.80 9.56
C GLU A 238 -1.04 -34.06 9.18
N ASN A 239 -0.37 -35.10 8.66
CA ASN A 239 -0.96 -36.36 8.15
C ASN A 239 -1.84 -36.26 6.89
N LYS A 240 -1.85 -35.11 6.21
CA LYS A 240 -2.49 -34.91 4.90
C LYS A 240 -1.41 -34.77 3.83
N GLU A 241 -1.71 -35.30 2.65
CA GLU A 241 -0.85 -35.17 1.48
C GLU A 241 -1.47 -34.15 0.52
N LEU A 242 -0.74 -33.07 0.26
CA LEU A 242 -1.15 -32.01 -0.66
C LEU A 242 -0.41 -32.18 -1.98
N SER A 243 -1.14 -32.20 -3.08
CA SER A 243 -0.56 -32.16 -4.42
C SER A 243 0.13 -30.82 -4.67
N LEU A 244 1.39 -30.87 -5.09
CA LEU A 244 2.18 -29.70 -5.43
C LEU A 244 2.27 -29.54 -6.95
N CYS A 245 1.88 -28.38 -7.48
CA CYS A 245 2.10 -28.08 -8.88
C CYS A 245 3.60 -27.96 -9.21
N SER A 246 3.98 -28.53 -10.36
CA SER A 246 5.32 -28.35 -10.91
C SER A 246 5.36 -27.05 -11.71
N LEU A 247 5.84 -26.00 -11.07
CA LEU A 247 6.04 -24.70 -11.70
C LEU A 247 7.31 -24.72 -12.58
N THR A 248 7.20 -24.20 -13.79
CA THR A 248 8.31 -23.94 -14.70
C THR A 248 8.79 -22.49 -14.60
N LYS A 249 7.88 -21.54 -14.38
CA LYS A 249 8.18 -20.14 -14.08
C LYS A 249 7.24 -19.55 -13.04
N ALA A 250 7.76 -18.63 -12.24
CA ALA A 250 6.99 -17.79 -11.35
C ALA A 250 7.65 -16.41 -11.29
N TYR A 251 6.90 -15.35 -11.57
CA TYR A 251 7.41 -13.98 -11.59
C TYR A 251 6.30 -12.97 -11.32
N PHE A 252 6.67 -11.78 -10.85
CA PHE A 252 5.75 -10.66 -10.77
C PHE A 252 5.69 -9.92 -12.11
N GLU A 253 4.49 -9.53 -12.55
CA GLU A 253 4.30 -8.79 -13.81
C GLU A 253 5.04 -7.45 -13.82
N SER A 254 5.11 -6.80 -12.66
CA SER A 254 5.82 -5.56 -12.46
C SER A 254 6.72 -5.65 -11.23
N TYR A 255 7.97 -5.22 -11.39
CA TYR A 255 8.90 -4.98 -10.28
C TYR A 255 8.54 -3.73 -9.48
N PHE A 256 7.75 -2.83 -10.09
CA PHE A 256 7.29 -1.60 -9.48
C PHE A 256 5.77 -1.69 -9.28
N PRO A 257 5.32 -2.18 -8.11
CA PRO A 257 3.92 -2.41 -7.84
C PRO A 257 3.14 -1.10 -7.84
N ASP A 258 1.87 -1.19 -8.20
CA ASP A 258 0.92 -0.10 -8.04
C ASP A 258 0.66 0.13 -6.55
N LEU A 259 0.55 1.40 -6.18
CA LEU A 259 0.30 1.83 -4.82
C LEU A 259 -1.20 1.98 -4.62
N VAL A 260 -1.79 1.16 -3.76
CA VAL A 260 -3.24 1.03 -3.61
C VAL A 260 -3.80 2.09 -2.68
N GLU A 261 -3.17 2.29 -1.52
CA GLU A 261 -3.51 3.36 -0.60
C GLU A 261 -2.27 4.19 -0.25
N LYS A 262 -2.40 5.51 -0.39
CA LYS A 262 -1.47 6.48 0.22
C LYS A 262 -2.05 6.85 1.57
N ASP A 263 -1.25 6.71 2.62
CA ASP A 263 -1.50 7.47 3.82
C ASP A 263 -1.55 8.97 3.48
N SER A 264 -2.67 9.56 3.89
CA SER A 264 -3.07 10.94 3.60
C SER A 264 -2.37 11.89 4.55
#